data_AF-A0A7W7YLX9-F1
#
_entry.id   AF-A0A7W7YLX9-F1
#
_cell.length_a   1.000
_cell.length_b   1.000
_cell.length_c   1.000
_cell.angle_alpha   90.00
_cell.angle_beta   90.00
_cell.angle_gamma   90.00
#
_symmetry.space_group_name_H-M   'P 1'
#
loop_
_entity.id
_entity.type
_entity.pdbx_description
1 polymer ?
#
loop_
_entity_poly.entity_id
_entity_poly.type
_entity_poly.pdbx_seq_one_letter_code
_entity_poly.pdbx_strand_id
1 'polypeptide(L)'
;MARRAQSGLKPIHLVGLLLLLGALIGLGYVMLNRTTDPMTGITALSTEEYLESSTALSGNTYRIEGTVDDRLDNWRAMDGRLFSVQVSEAGSFLPVWVPANLETNIQRGQRYVFKVRVLETGILEVLELLKA
;
A
#
# COMPACT_ATOMS: atom_id res chain seq x y z
N MET A 1 -49.85 17.57 -44.52
CA MET A 1 -49.59 18.61 -43.49
C MET A 1 -49.23 17.92 -42.18
N ALA A 2 -47.95 17.92 -41.79
CA ALA A 2 -47.50 17.32 -40.54
C ALA A 2 -47.40 18.40 -39.45
N ARG A 3 -48.19 18.27 -38.38
CA ARG A 3 -48.13 19.17 -37.22
C ARG A 3 -46.96 18.74 -36.35
N ARG A 4 -45.86 19.50 -36.38
CA ARG A 4 -44.70 19.27 -35.51
C ARG A 4 -45.08 19.68 -34.10
N ALA A 5 -45.27 18.72 -33.20
CA ALA A 5 -45.55 18.99 -31.79
C ALA A 5 -44.32 19.68 -31.18
N GLN A 6 -44.42 20.99 -30.89
CA GLN A 6 -43.44 21.68 -30.07
C GLN A 6 -43.67 21.30 -28.60
N SER A 7 -42.93 20.30 -28.12
CA SER A 7 -42.83 20.03 -26.69
C SER A 7 -41.91 21.08 -26.06
N GLY A 8 -42.48 22.10 -25.42
CA GLY A 8 -41.72 23.05 -24.61
C GLY A 8 -41.10 22.37 -23.39
N LEU A 9 -39.87 22.74 -23.04
CA LEU A 9 -39.19 22.26 -21.83
C LEU A 9 -39.96 22.71 -20.59
N LYS A 10 -40.70 21.78 -19.98
CA LYS A 10 -41.36 21.98 -18.69
C LYS A 10 -40.30 22.09 -17.58
N PRO A 11 -40.54 22.90 -16.53
CA PRO A 11 -39.61 23.07 -15.40
C PRO A 11 -39.15 21.75 -14.77
N ILE A 12 -40.00 20.73 -14.79
CA ILE A 12 -39.70 19.40 -14.26
C ILE A 12 -38.57 18.68 -15.01
N HIS A 13 -38.38 18.95 -16.31
CA HIS A 13 -37.26 18.40 -17.08
C HIS A 13 -35.94 19.06 -16.69
N LEU A 14 -35.96 20.34 -16.32
CA LEU A 14 -34.77 21.05 -15.82
C LEU A 14 -34.34 20.52 -14.45
N VAL A 15 -35.30 20.28 -13.55
CA VAL A 15 -35.04 19.67 -12.24
C VAL A 15 -34.48 18.25 -12.40
N GLY A 16 -35.09 17.45 -13.30
CA GLY A 16 -34.59 16.11 -13.62
C GLY A 16 -33.18 16.12 -14.19
N LEU A 17 -32.87 17.06 -15.09
CA LEU A 17 -31.52 17.23 -15.65
C LEU A 17 -30.50 17.58 -14.56
N LEU A 18 -30.85 18.51 -13.67
CA LEU A 18 -29.98 18.94 -12.56
C LEU A 18 -29.66 17.79 -11.60
N LEU A 19 -30.66 16.98 -11.25
CA LEU A 19 -30.48 15.79 -10.42
C LEU A 19 -29.57 14.76 -11.10
N LEU A 20 -29.77 14.53 -12.40
CA LEU A 20 -28.97 13.58 -13.17
C LEU A 20 -27.52 14.04 -13.28
N LEU A 21 -27.29 15.34 -13.48
CA LEU A 21 -25.95 15.94 -13.50
C LEU A 21 -25.26 15.81 -12.13
N GLY A 22 -25.99 16.10 -11.04
CA GLY A 22 -25.50 15.95 -9.68
C GLY A 22 -25.13 14.50 -9.36
N ALA A 23 -25.94 13.54 -9.79
CA ALA A 23 -25.66 12.12 -9.62
C ALA A 23 -24.41 11.68 -10.40
N LEU A 24 -24.22 12.14 -11.63
CA LEU A 24 -23.02 11.84 -12.43
C LEU A 24 -21.75 12.41 -11.80
N ILE A 25 -21.80 13.65 -11.32
CA ILE A 25 -20.67 14.29 -10.64
C ILE A 25 -20.36 13.56 -9.32
N GLY A 26 -21.38 13.23 -8.53
CA GLY A 26 -21.22 12.47 -7.29
C GLY A 26 -20.62 11.08 -7.52
N LEU A 27 -21.10 10.36 -8.54
CA LEU A 27 -20.58 9.04 -8.89
C LEU A 27 -19.14 9.11 -9.38
N GLY A 28 -18.82 10.11 -10.21
CA GLY A 28 -17.46 10.37 -10.69
C GLY A 28 -16.50 10.68 -9.54
N TYR A 29 -16.91 11.53 -8.60
CA TYR A 29 -16.13 11.86 -7.42
C TYR A 29 -15.85 10.63 -6.56
N VAL A 30 -16.85 9.79 -6.28
CA VAL A 30 -16.67 8.55 -5.50
C VAL A 30 -15.71 7.58 -6.19
N MET A 31 -15.74 7.49 -7.51
CA MET A 31 -14.81 6.65 -8.28
C MET A 31 -13.37 7.17 -8.23
N LEU A 32 -13.17 8.48 -8.42
CA LEU A 32 -11.84 9.10 -8.38
C LEU A 32 -11.24 9.10 -6.97
N ASN A 33 -12.08 9.18 -5.93
CA ASN A 33 -11.63 9.24 -4.55
C ASN A 33 -11.44 7.85 -3.91
N ARG A 34 -11.49 6.77 -4.71
CA ARG A 34 -11.09 5.44 -4.23
C ARG A 34 -9.57 5.44 -4.07
N THR A 35 -9.13 5.41 -2.82
CA THR A 35 -7.73 5.19 -2.46
C THR A 35 -7.37 3.76 -2.87
N THR A 36 -6.57 3.60 -3.92
CA THR A 36 -5.99 2.30 -4.28
C THR A 36 -5.03 1.90 -3.16
N ASP A 37 -5.20 0.71 -2.58
CA ASP A 37 -4.25 0.18 -1.61
C ASP A 37 -2.89 -0.05 -2.31
N PRO A 38 -1.80 0.63 -1.91
CA PRO A 38 -0.51 0.50 -2.57
C PRO A 38 0.09 -0.91 -2.45
N MET A 39 -0.48 -1.77 -1.59
CA MET A 39 -0.09 -3.17 -1.41
C MET A 39 -0.87 -4.16 -2.28
N THR A 40 -1.84 -3.72 -3.08
CA THR A 40 -2.65 -4.62 -3.92
C THR A 40 -1.80 -5.26 -5.04
N GLY A 41 -1.85 -6.59 -5.16
CA GLY A 41 -1.18 -7.33 -6.24
C GLY A 41 0.31 -7.64 -6.00
N ILE A 42 0.84 -7.34 -4.81
CA ILE A 42 2.21 -7.69 -4.43
C ILE A 42 2.24 -9.10 -3.81
N THR A 43 3.12 -9.96 -4.31
CA THR A 43 3.32 -11.32 -3.80
C THR A 43 3.82 -11.31 -2.36
N ALA A 44 3.20 -12.11 -1.49
CA ALA A 44 3.68 -12.29 -0.12
C ALA A 44 5.03 -13.01 -0.11
N LEU A 45 5.98 -12.54 0.71
CA LEU A 45 7.26 -13.20 0.89
C LEU A 45 7.07 -14.49 1.69
N SER A 46 7.56 -15.60 1.16
CA SER A 46 7.68 -16.85 1.92
C SER A 46 8.86 -16.73 2.88
N THR A 47 8.60 -16.81 4.19
CA THR A 47 9.64 -16.77 5.22
C THR A 47 10.59 -17.95 5.11
N GLU A 48 10.06 -19.12 4.78
CA GLU A 48 10.78 -20.37 4.62
C GLU A 48 11.75 -20.27 3.45
N GLU A 49 11.29 -19.80 2.30
CA GLU A 49 12.11 -19.64 1.09
C GLU A 49 13.19 -18.57 1.28
N TYR A 50 12.86 -17.49 1.99
CA TYR A 50 13.82 -16.44 2.33
C TYR A 50 14.95 -16.96 3.23
N LEU A 51 14.62 -17.79 4.23
CA LEU A 51 15.61 -18.38 5.13
C LEU A 51 16.43 -19.49 4.46
N GLU A 52 15.85 -20.19 3.49
CA GLU A 52 16.55 -21.22 2.69
C GLU A 52 17.50 -20.59 1.66
N SER A 53 17.06 -19.56 0.94
CA SER A 53 17.86 -18.89 -0.10
C SER A 53 17.42 -17.45 -0.35
N SER A 54 17.94 -16.51 0.46
CA SER A 54 17.69 -15.08 0.28
C SER A 54 18.20 -14.54 -1.07
N THR A 55 19.27 -15.12 -1.62
CA THR A 55 19.86 -14.69 -2.90
C THR A 55 18.95 -15.04 -4.09
N ALA A 56 18.22 -16.14 -4.04
CA ALA A 56 17.28 -16.51 -5.11
C ALA A 56 16.12 -15.50 -5.25
N LEU A 57 15.78 -14.82 -4.16
CA LEU A 57 14.73 -13.82 -4.10
C LEU A 57 15.23 -12.40 -4.36
N SER A 58 16.56 -12.21 -4.49
CA SER A 58 17.18 -10.90 -4.70
C SER A 58 16.69 -10.21 -5.97
N GLY A 59 16.58 -8.87 -5.91
CA GLY A 59 16.08 -8.05 -7.00
C GLY A 59 14.55 -7.99 -7.14
N ASN A 60 13.82 -8.91 -6.50
CA ASN A 60 12.36 -8.93 -6.52
C ASN A 60 11.76 -8.13 -5.34
N THR A 61 10.49 -7.74 -5.50
CA THR A 61 9.70 -7.02 -4.49
C THR A 61 8.61 -7.93 -3.93
N TYR A 62 8.47 -7.93 -2.61
CA TYR A 62 7.50 -8.75 -1.90
C TYR A 62 6.77 -7.95 -0.82
N ARG A 63 5.64 -8.49 -0.38
CA ARG A 63 4.88 -8.01 0.76
C ARG A 63 5.25 -8.85 1.98
N ILE A 64 5.64 -8.20 3.07
CA ILE A 64 5.79 -8.83 4.38
C ILE A 64 4.80 -8.19 5.36
N GLU A 65 4.32 -8.96 6.31
CA GLU A 65 3.47 -8.47 7.37
C GLU A 65 3.98 -9.00 8.69
N GLY A 66 4.20 -8.12 9.65
CA GLY A 66 4.79 -8.52 10.92
C GLY A 66 4.81 -7.43 11.96
N THR A 67 5.17 -7.82 13.17
CA THR A 67 5.29 -6.95 14.33
C THR A 67 6.74 -6.49 14.47
N VAL A 68 6.96 -5.19 14.60
CA VAL A 68 8.30 -4.65 14.84
C VAL A 68 8.73 -4.99 16.26
N ASP A 69 9.81 -5.75 16.41
CA ASP A 69 10.36 -6.10 17.72
C ASP A 69 11.40 -5.08 18.18
N ASP A 70 12.58 -5.04 17.57
CA ASP A 70 13.65 -4.15 18.04
C ASP A 70 14.34 -3.38 16.91
N ARG A 71 14.95 -2.25 17.26
CA ARG A 71 15.75 -1.44 16.36
C ARG A 71 17.23 -1.75 16.57
N LEU A 72 17.94 -2.04 15.49
CA LEU A 72 19.38 -2.28 15.55
C LEU A 72 20.13 -0.95 15.33
N ASP A 73 20.54 -0.33 16.43
CA ASP A 73 21.10 1.03 16.48
C ASP A 73 22.48 1.22 15.82
N ASN A 74 23.14 0.13 15.43
CA ASN A 74 24.52 0.15 14.90
C ASN A 74 24.62 -0.03 13.38
N TRP A 75 23.50 -0.12 12.66
CA TRP A 75 23.52 -0.35 11.20
C TRP A 75 23.27 0.94 10.42
N ARG A 76 24.33 1.45 9.76
CA ARG A 76 24.27 2.57 8.79
C ARG A 76 23.28 3.67 9.20
N ALA A 77 23.42 4.17 10.43
CA ALA A 77 22.45 5.10 11.04
C ALA A 77 22.26 6.41 10.25
N MET A 78 23.23 6.79 9.41
CA MET A 78 23.14 7.92 8.47
C MET A 78 22.24 7.63 7.25
N ASP A 79 22.16 6.37 6.83
CA ASP A 79 21.45 5.95 5.60
C ASP A 79 20.04 5.40 5.90
N GLY A 80 19.76 5.04 7.16
CA GLY A 80 18.46 4.55 7.57
C GLY A 80 18.47 3.87 8.94
N ARG A 81 17.45 3.06 9.19
CA ARG A 81 17.25 2.32 10.44
C ARG A 81 16.98 0.85 10.11
N LEU A 82 17.68 -0.06 10.77
CA LEU A 82 17.42 -1.49 10.65
C LEU A 82 16.50 -1.95 11.79
N PHE A 83 15.45 -2.68 11.46
CA PHE A 83 14.49 -3.24 12.40
C PHE A 83 14.46 -4.76 12.29
N SER A 84 14.25 -5.42 13.41
CA SER A 84 13.87 -6.83 13.47
C SER A 84 12.34 -6.92 13.43
N VAL A 85 11.80 -7.58 12.41
CA VAL A 85 10.35 -7.76 12.25
C VAL A 85 9.99 -9.23 12.45
N GLN A 86 9.09 -9.50 13.38
CA GLN A 86 8.53 -10.82 13.62
C GLN A 86 7.37 -11.09 12.65
N VAL A 87 7.55 -12.03 11.72
CA VAL A 87 6.58 -12.31 10.65
C VAL A 87 5.68 -13.52 10.97
N SER A 88 6.17 -14.45 11.79
CA SER A 88 5.43 -15.65 12.19
C SER A 88 5.32 -15.74 13.71
N GLU A 89 4.21 -16.31 14.19
CA GLU A 89 4.03 -16.68 15.61
C GLU A 89 5.12 -17.67 16.07
N ALA A 90 5.71 -18.41 15.13
CA ALA A 90 6.83 -19.32 15.38
C ALA A 90 8.16 -18.63 15.74
N GLY A 91 8.20 -17.28 15.78
CA GLY A 91 9.37 -16.53 16.22
C GLY A 91 10.42 -16.28 15.13
N SER A 92 10.03 -16.35 13.85
CA SER A 92 10.92 -15.99 12.74
C SER A 92 11.06 -14.47 12.64
N PHE A 93 12.30 -13.99 12.74
CA PHE A 93 12.66 -12.58 12.65
C PHE A 93 13.34 -12.28 11.32
N LEU A 94 12.86 -11.27 10.62
CA LEU A 94 13.45 -10.79 9.37
C LEU A 94 14.12 -9.43 9.57
N PRO A 95 15.34 -9.22 9.04
CA PRO A 95 16.01 -7.93 9.07
C PRO A 95 15.43 -7.01 7.99
N VAL A 96 14.76 -5.95 8.43
CA VAL A 96 14.07 -4.98 7.58
C VAL A 96 14.75 -3.62 7.69
N TRP A 97 15.39 -3.17 6.61
CA TRP A 97 16.06 -1.89 6.51
C TRP A 97 15.12 -0.82 5.98
N VAL A 98 14.90 0.21 6.78
CA VAL A 98 14.07 1.37 6.45
C VAL A 98 14.99 2.52 6.08
N PRO A 99 15.03 2.95 4.81
CA PRO A 99 15.88 4.05 4.38
C PRO A 99 15.44 5.38 5.01
N ALA A 100 16.39 6.30 5.19
CA ALA A 100 16.14 7.57 5.90
C ALA A 100 15.14 8.50 5.21
N ASN A 101 14.92 8.33 3.90
CA ASN A 101 13.91 9.06 3.12
C ASN A 101 12.47 8.71 3.52
N LEU A 102 12.24 7.59 4.21
CA LEU A 102 10.94 7.19 4.71
C LEU A 102 10.72 7.82 6.09
N GLU A 103 10.22 9.05 6.12
CA GLU A 103 9.84 9.78 7.33
C GLU A 103 8.56 9.20 7.97
N THR A 104 8.67 7.98 8.52
CA THR A 104 7.57 7.30 9.18
C THR A 104 7.94 6.88 10.60
N ASN A 105 7.00 7.12 11.52
CA ASN A 105 7.18 6.82 12.94
C ASN A 105 6.82 5.36 13.21
N ILE A 106 7.83 4.50 13.13
CA ILE A 106 7.71 3.06 13.40
C ILE A 106 7.79 2.83 14.91
N GLN A 107 6.77 2.18 15.46
CA GLN A 107 6.69 1.87 16.88
C GLN A 107 6.98 0.39 17.14
N ARG A 108 7.73 0.11 18.20
CA ARG A 108 7.93 -1.26 18.72
C ARG A 108 6.60 -1.86 19.17
N GLY A 109 6.41 -3.14 18.89
CA GLY A 109 5.19 -3.90 19.23
C GLY A 109 4.01 -3.62 18.31
N GLN A 110 4.16 -2.77 17.30
CA GLN A 110 3.10 -2.47 16.34
C GLN A 110 3.25 -3.35 15.09
N ARG A 111 2.11 -3.84 14.59
CA ARG A 111 2.01 -4.59 13.33
C ARG A 111 1.98 -3.64 12.14
N TYR A 112 2.76 -3.95 11.12
CA TYR A 112 2.84 -3.20 9.87
C TYR A 112 2.87 -4.17 8.68
N VAL A 113 2.42 -3.67 7.53
CA VAL A 113 2.62 -4.29 6.23
C VAL A 113 3.71 -3.52 5.51
N PHE A 114 4.77 -4.21 5.10
CA PHE A 114 5.89 -3.60 4.38
C PHE A 114 5.95 -4.15 2.96
N LYS A 115 6.23 -3.25 2.02
CA LYS A 115 6.66 -3.58 0.67
C LYS A 115 8.17 -3.53 0.66
N VAL A 116 8.80 -4.68 0.47
CA VAL A 116 10.24 -4.83 0.59
C VAL A 116 10.86 -5.31 -0.71
N ARG A 117 12.06 -4.82 -1.02
CA ARG A 117 12.94 -5.37 -2.04
C ARG A 117 14.01 -6.20 -1.35
N VAL A 118 14.24 -7.41 -1.84
CA VAL A 118 15.35 -8.24 -1.35
C VAL A 118 16.64 -7.78 -2.04
N LEU A 119 17.62 -7.35 -1.26
CA LEU A 119 18.94 -6.99 -1.76
C LEU A 119 19.80 -8.25 -1.98
N GLU A 120 20.85 -8.14 -2.79
CA GLU A 120 21.82 -9.23 -3.00
C GLU A 120 22.50 -9.68 -1.69
N THR A 121 22.57 -8.78 -0.71
CA THR A 121 23.09 -9.05 0.65
C THR A 121 22.10 -9.85 1.51
N GLY A 122 20.89 -10.11 1.03
CA GLY A 122 19.80 -10.73 1.79
C GLY A 122 19.00 -9.76 2.67
N ILE A 123 19.41 -8.50 2.78
CA ILE A 123 18.67 -7.50 3.58
C ILE A 123 17.39 -7.07 2.84
N LEU A 124 16.31 -6.86 3.58
CA LEU A 124 15.03 -6.40 3.04
C LEU A 124 14.98 -4.86 3.08
N GLU A 125 15.11 -4.20 1.94
CA GLU A 125 14.94 -2.75 1.79
C GLU A 125 13.45 -2.40 1.76
N VAL A 126 12.98 -1.53 2.64
CA VAL A 126 11.59 -1.05 2.63
C VAL A 126 11.43 0.04 1.59
N LEU A 127 10.51 -0.21 0.66
CA LEU A 127 10.08 0.79 -0.33
C LEU A 127 8.88 1.58 0.20
N GLU A 128 7.91 0.89 0.81
CA GLU A 128 6.69 1.48 1.34
C GLU A 128 6.24 0.69 2.58
N LEU A 129 5.54 1.35 3.50
CA LEU A 129 4.93 0.68 4.65
C LEU A 129 3.57 1.27 5.01
N LEU A 130 2.71 0.41 5.54
CA LEU A 130 1.38 0.73 6.02
C LEU A 130 1.20 0.16 7.43
N LYS A 131 0.51 0.90 8.29
CA LYS A 131 0.07 0.39 9.57
C LYS A 131 -1.07 -0.62 9.35
N ALA A 132 -0.95 -1.82 9.92
CA ALA A 132 -1.99 -2.85 9.90
C ALA A 132 -3.03 -2.62 11.00
#